data_AF-A0A142X7K0-F1
#
_entry.id   AF-A0A142X7K0-F1
#
_cell.length_a   1.000
_cell.length_b   1.000
_cell.length_c   1.000
_cell.angle_alpha   90.00
_cell.angle_beta   90.00
_cell.angle_gamma   90.00
#
_symmetry.space_group_name_H-M   'P 1'
#
loop_
_entity.id
_entity.type
_entity.pdbx_description
1 polymer ?
#
loop_
_entity_poly.entity_id
_entity_poly.type
_entity_poly.pdbx_seq_one_letter_code
_entity_poly.pdbx_strand_id
1 'polypeptide(L)'
;MSKTVTIEIPAESEALVRQLLAVHEELQALALSAANGTVLDACETAVIPKGRELTKNLLADAVTRRIQAAEKKGRRSESATAGEPKKTAGKSPGSS
;
A
#
# COMPACT_ATOMS: atom_id res chain seq x y z
N MET A 1 16.45 -30.45 18.30
CA MET A 1 17.28 -29.25 18.12
C MET A 1 16.57 -28.31 17.16
N SER A 2 16.24 -27.09 17.58
CA SER A 2 15.76 -26.06 16.67
C SER A 2 16.92 -25.65 15.74
N LYS A 3 16.70 -25.71 14.44
CA LYS A 3 17.65 -25.21 13.44
C LYS A 3 17.29 -23.76 13.16
N THR A 4 18.24 -22.85 13.35
CA THR A 4 18.06 -21.43 13.00
C THR A 4 18.52 -21.20 11.56
N VAL A 5 17.79 -20.37 10.83
CA VAL A 5 18.12 -19.95 9.47
C VAL A 5 18.16 -18.43 9.43
N THR A 6 19.20 -17.86 8.81
CA THR A 6 19.28 -16.43 8.51
C THR A 6 18.79 -16.20 7.08
N ILE A 7 17.88 -15.24 6.91
CA ILE A 7 17.39 -14.82 5.59
C ILE A 7 17.61 -13.32 5.42
N GLU A 8 18.02 -12.91 4.23
CA GLU A 8 18.11 -11.51 3.84
C GLU A 8 16.82 -11.11 3.11
N ILE A 9 16.17 -10.05 3.59
CA ILE A 9 14.94 -9.52 3.03
C ILE A 9 15.01 -7.99 2.99
N PRO A 10 14.26 -7.33 2.08
CA PRO A 10 14.11 -5.88 2.13
C PRO A 10 13.54 -5.46 3.49
N ALA A 11 14.04 -4.35 4.06
CA ALA A 11 13.63 -3.88 5.38
C ALA A 11 12.12 -3.64 5.45
N GLU A 12 11.51 -3.16 4.37
CA GLU A 12 10.06 -2.97 4.26
C GLU A 12 9.25 -4.27 4.35
N SER A 13 9.88 -5.44 4.15
CA SER A 13 9.23 -6.76 4.22
C SER A 13 9.32 -7.38 5.61
N GLU A 14 10.11 -6.82 6.53
CA GLU A 14 10.35 -7.40 7.87
C GLU A 14 9.05 -7.64 8.64
N ALA A 15 8.18 -6.63 8.70
CA ALA A 15 6.92 -6.71 9.42
C ALA A 15 6.01 -7.83 8.87
N LEU A 16 5.92 -7.94 7.54
CA LEU A 16 5.12 -8.97 6.87
C LEU A 16 5.66 -10.38 7.17
N VAL A 17 6.97 -10.56 7.08
CA VAL A 17 7.62 -11.86 7.35
C VAL A 17 7.39 -12.28 8.80
N ARG A 18 7.56 -11.37 9.76
CA ARG A 18 7.28 -11.65 11.18
C ARG A 18 5.82 -12.03 11.40
N GLN A 19 4.89 -11.32 10.75
CA GLN A 19 3.47 -11.60 10.91
C GLN A 19 3.06 -12.95 10.31
N LEU A 20 3.61 -13.32 9.15
CA LEU A 20 3.39 -14.64 8.55
C LEU A 20 3.96 -15.77 9.41
N LEU A 21 5.15 -15.57 10.00
CA LEU A 21 5.73 -16.54 10.92
C LEU A 21 4.85 -16.73 12.16
N ALA A 22 4.35 -15.64 12.76
CA ALA A 22 3.44 -15.72 13.91
C ALA A 22 2.14 -16.50 13.56
N VAL A 23 1.54 -16.24 12.39
CA VAL A 23 0.36 -16.99 11.92
C VAL A 23 0.67 -18.48 11.75
N HIS A 24 1.87 -18.82 11.25
CA HIS A 24 2.29 -20.21 11.12
C HIS A 24 2.45 -20.91 12.49
N GLU A 25 3.08 -20.24 13.45
CA GLU A 25 3.25 -20.76 14.82
C GLU A 25 1.89 -20.97 15.51
N GLU A 26 0.97 -20.02 15.37
CA GLU A 26 -0.40 -20.15 15.89
C GLU A 26 -1.15 -21.32 15.24
N LEU A 27 -1.02 -21.49 13.92
CA LEU A 27 -1.63 -22.60 13.20
C LEU A 27 -1.08 -23.95 13.66
N GLN A 28 0.24 -24.04 13.89
CA GLN A 28 0.88 -25.24 14.40
C GLN A 28 0.40 -25.57 15.82
N ALA A 29 0.31 -24.57 16.70
CA ALA A 29 -0.22 -24.75 18.04
C ALA A 29 -1.68 -25.22 18.03
N LEU A 30 -2.51 -24.65 17.15
CA LEU A 30 -3.90 -25.06 16.98
C LEU A 30 -4.01 -26.49 16.44
N ALA A 31 -3.19 -26.87 15.46
CA ALA A 31 -3.19 -28.20 14.90
C ALA A 31 -2.85 -29.28 15.94
N LEU A 32 -1.94 -28.97 16.88
CA LEU A 32 -1.54 -29.88 17.96
C LEU A 32 -2.55 -29.96 19.11
N SER A 33 -3.41 -28.96 19.27
CA SER A 33 -4.40 -28.89 20.36
C SER A 33 -5.83 -29.23 19.92
N ALA A 34 -6.08 -29.30 18.61
CA ALA A 34 -7.38 -29.65 18.06
C ALA A 34 -7.80 -31.09 18.41
N ALA A 35 -9.11 -31.28 18.56
CA ALA A 35 -9.66 -32.60 18.81
C ALA A 35 -9.47 -33.54 17.61
N ASN A 36 -9.49 -34.85 17.87
CA ASN A 36 -9.37 -35.86 16.83
C ASN A 36 -10.45 -35.68 15.76
N GLY A 37 -10.04 -35.67 14.49
CA GLY A 37 -10.95 -35.48 13.36
C GLY A 37 -11.38 -34.04 13.10
N THR A 38 -10.99 -33.06 13.92
CA THR A 38 -11.36 -31.64 13.73
C THR A 38 -10.19 -30.74 13.34
N VAL A 39 -8.98 -31.30 13.19
CA VAL A 39 -7.75 -30.53 12.93
C VAL A 39 -7.92 -29.61 11.72
N LEU A 40 -8.37 -30.15 10.58
CA LEU A 40 -8.54 -29.36 9.35
C LEU A 40 -9.55 -28.23 9.53
N ASP A 41 -10.75 -28.53 10.02
CA ASP A 41 -11.82 -27.55 10.18
C ASP A 41 -11.43 -26.42 11.16
N ALA A 42 -10.79 -26.78 12.29
CA ALA A 42 -10.30 -25.81 13.26
C ALA A 42 -9.20 -24.92 12.67
N CYS A 43 -8.22 -25.53 11.98
CA CYS A 43 -7.12 -24.83 11.33
C CYS A 43 -7.60 -23.89 10.21
N GLU A 44 -8.50 -24.35 9.34
CA GLU A 44 -9.05 -23.57 8.24
C GLU A 44 -9.86 -22.37 8.75
N THR A 45 -10.72 -22.61 9.74
CA THR A 45 -11.52 -21.56 10.39
C THR A 45 -10.64 -20.45 10.95
N ALA A 46 -9.48 -20.80 11.53
CA ALA A 46 -8.56 -19.84 12.09
C ALA A 46 -7.69 -19.10 11.05
N VAL A 47 -7.19 -19.80 10.01
CA VAL A 47 -6.17 -19.26 9.11
C VAL A 47 -6.75 -18.48 7.92
N ILE A 48 -7.90 -18.90 7.38
CA ILE A 48 -8.46 -18.30 6.17
C ILE A 48 -8.81 -16.82 6.36
N PRO A 49 -9.46 -16.40 7.46
CA PRO A 49 -9.73 -14.97 7.70
C PRO A 49 -8.43 -14.15 7.80
N LYS A 50 -7.41 -14.67 8.49
CA LYS A 50 -6.11 -14.00 8.67
C LYS A 50 -5.38 -13.84 7.34
N GLY A 51 -5.34 -14.87 6.51
CA GLY A 51 -4.72 -14.82 5.18
C GLY A 51 -5.42 -13.83 4.24
N ARG A 52 -6.76 -13.75 4.31
CA ARG A 52 -7.54 -12.75 3.56
C ARG A 52 -7.19 -11.33 3.99
N GLU A 53 -7.09 -11.08 5.29
CA GLU A 53 -6.77 -9.76 5.82
C GLU A 53 -5.35 -9.31 5.43
N LEU A 54 -4.36 -10.21 5.56
CA LEU A 54 -2.98 -9.94 5.12
C LEU A 54 -2.92 -9.57 3.63
N THR A 55 -3.62 -10.34 2.79
CA THR A 55 -3.67 -10.09 1.34
C THR A 55 -4.36 -8.75 1.04
N LYS A 56 -5.46 -8.45 1.73
CA LYS A 56 -6.18 -7.19 1.58
C LYS A 56 -5.31 -5.98 1.91
N ASN A 57 -4.55 -6.04 3.01
CA ASN A 57 -3.65 -4.97 3.41
C ASN A 57 -2.51 -4.77 2.40
N LEU A 58 -1.92 -5.85 1.91
CA LEU A 58 -0.91 -5.79 0.84
C LEU A 58 -1.46 -5.11 -0.42
N LEU A 59 -2.68 -5.46 -0.83
CA LEU A 59 -3.31 -4.86 -2.01
C LEU A 59 -3.64 -3.38 -1.78
N ALA A 60 -4.09 -2.99 -0.58
CA ALA A 60 -4.34 -1.59 -0.23
C ALA A 60 -3.06 -0.73 -0.31
N ASP A 61 -1.94 -1.26 0.18
CA ASP A 61 -0.63 -0.61 0.08
C ASP A 61 -0.19 -0.46 -1.38
N ALA A 62 -0.37 -1.51 -2.19
CA ALA A 62 -0.05 -1.48 -3.61
C ALA A 62 -0.88 -0.41 -4.36
N VAL A 63 -2.18 -0.29 -4.05
CA VAL A 63 -3.04 0.75 -4.61
C VAL A 63 -2.55 2.14 -4.21
N THR A 64 -2.22 2.35 -2.93
CA THR A 64 -1.69 3.63 -2.43
C THR A 64 -0.41 4.03 -3.17
N ARG A 65 0.53 3.10 -3.35
CA ARG A 65 1.77 3.35 -4.09
C ARG A 65 1.52 3.72 -5.55
N ARG A 66 0.53 3.09 -6.20
CA ARG A 66 0.14 3.42 -7.59
C ARG A 66 -0.43 4.82 -7.70
N ILE A 67 -1.26 5.25 -6.74
CA ILE A 67 -1.81 6.61 -6.71
C ILE A 67 -0.68 7.63 -6.57
N GLN A 68 0.20 7.46 -5.59
CA GLN A 68 1.35 8.35 -5.36
C GLN A 68 2.26 8.47 -6.59
N ALA A 69 2.51 7.34 -7.28
CA ALA A 69 3.32 7.34 -8.50
C ALA A 69 2.64 8.11 -9.65
N ALA A 70 1.32 8.01 -9.78
CA ALA A 70 0.55 8.73 -10.80
C ALA A 70 0.52 10.24 -10.50
N GLU A 71 0.31 10.65 -9.26
CA GLU A 71 0.31 12.06 -8.85
C GLU A 71 1.67 12.73 -9.09
N LYS A 72 2.76 12.02 -8.78
CA LYS A 72 4.13 12.50 -9.07
C LYS A 72 4.36 12.72 -10.57
N LYS A 73 3.71 11.94 -11.44
CA LYS A 73 3.81 12.08 -12.91
C LYS A 73 2.90 13.19 -13.47
N GLY A 74 1.75 13.44 -12.84
CA GLY A 74 0.74 14.40 -13.29
C GLY A 74 1.04 15.88 -13.01
N ARG A 75 2.02 16.18 -12.13
CA ARG A 75 2.33 17.57 -11.75
C ARG A 75 3.39 18.21 -12.67
N ARG A 76 3.11 18.32 -13.97
CA ARG A 76 3.60 19.47 -14.75
C ARG A 76 2.47 20.46 -14.85
N SER A 77 2.37 21.34 -13.86
CA SER A 77 1.71 22.62 -14.06
C SER A 77 2.54 23.35 -15.10
N GLU A 78 2.09 23.34 -16.35
CA GLU A 78 2.65 24.24 -17.35
C GLU A 78 2.47 25.66 -16.80
N SER A 79 3.57 26.40 -16.66
CA SER A 79 3.51 27.80 -16.31
C SER A 79 2.73 28.52 -17.39
N ALA A 80 1.47 28.84 -17.10
CA ALA A 80 0.68 29.72 -17.94
C ALA A 80 1.44 31.04 -18.07
N THR A 81 1.90 31.36 -19.28
CA THR A 81 2.53 32.65 -19.57
C THR A 81 1.44 33.71 -19.41
N ALA A 82 1.60 34.60 -18.42
CA ALA A 82 0.71 35.74 -18.27
C ALA A 82 0.83 36.61 -19.53
N GLY A 83 -0.22 36.65 -20.35
CA GLY A 83 -0.26 37.50 -21.53
C GLY A 83 -0.06 38.97 -21.15
N GLU A 84 0.83 39.66 -21.85
CA GLU A 84 1.16 41.06 -21.61
C GLU A 84 -0.11 41.95 -21.64
N PRO A 85 -0.18 42.99 -20.78
CA PRO A 85 -1.31 43.90 -20.80
C PRO A 85 -1.34 44.68 -22.13
N LYS A 86 -2.41 44.46 -22.92
CA LYS A 86 -2.71 45.28 -24.10
C LYS A 86 -2.87 46.74 -23.67
N LYS A 87 -1.94 47.58 -24.11
CA LYS A 87 -1.97 49.04 -24.01
C LYS A 87 -3.25 49.55 -24.68
N THR A 88 -4.22 50.00 -23.90
CA THR A 88 -5.40 50.71 -24.40
C THR A 88 -4.96 52.03 -25.02
N ALA A 89 -5.28 52.24 -26.29
CA ALA A 89 -5.00 53.49 -27.00
C ALA A 89 -5.76 54.63 -26.32
N GLY A 90 -5.00 55.61 -25.79
CA GLY A 90 -5.55 56.84 -25.25
C GLY A 90 -6.28 57.63 -26.34
N LYS A 91 -7.55 57.94 -26.08
CA LYS A 91 -8.36 58.86 -26.88
C LYS A 91 -7.74 60.26 -26.78
N SER A 92 -7.30 60.82 -27.91
CA SER A 92 -6.80 62.21 -27.97
C SER A 92 -7.94 63.20 -27.65
N PRO A 93 -7.66 64.31 -26.92
CA PRO A 93 -8.65 65.34 -26.63
C PRO A 93 -8.78 66.31 -27.83
N GLY A 94 -9.97 66.90 -27.98
CA GLY A 94 -10.31 67.79 -29.08
C GLY A 94 -9.84 69.24 -28.93
N SER A 95 -9.99 69.98 -30.03
CA SER A 95 -10.05 71.45 -30.18
C SER A 95 -10.15 71.71 -31.69
N SER A 96 -10.90 72.63 -32.28
CA SER A 96 -11.90 73.64 -31.89
C SER A 96 -12.67 73.98 -33.17
#